data_AF-A0A930XZL4-F1
#
_entry.id   AF-A0A930XZL4-F1
#
_cell.length_a   1.000
_cell.length_b   1.000
_cell.length_c   1.000
_cell.angle_alpha   90.00
_cell.angle_beta   90.00
_cell.angle_gamma   90.00
#
_symmetry.space_group_name_H-M   'P 1'
#
loop_
_entity.id
_entity.type
_entity.pdbx_description
1 polymer ?
#
loop_
_entity_poly.entity_id
_entity_poly.type
_entity_poly.pdbx_seq_one_letter_code
_entity_poly.pdbx_strand_id
1 'polypeptide(L)'
;MKNYDEQIKVWKEQYGTIYALPIEDKTAFLREPKMKDFKRAFTVMQNDGDLAFGEQMINLLFIGGDEEIKTNDEYFFPARKEIKEFFNFEEAEFTKEKNNTIITIGEARCKVRIITRDDLKIAEKENPSGKPFVTQEKLFDRVCIEKDEAFKDRDNASLRFPLYQAIEKLQNQKIAIIKKL
;
A
#
# COMPACT_ATOMS: atom_id res chain seq x y z
N MET A 1 -15.30 10.51 29.62
CA MET A 1 -14.86 10.49 28.21
C MET A 1 -13.67 11.43 28.09
N LYS A 2 -12.48 10.93 27.70
CA LYS A 2 -11.31 11.80 27.48
C LYS A 2 -11.66 12.78 26.33
N ASN A 3 -11.46 14.08 26.53
CA ASN A 3 -11.65 15.07 25.47
C ASN A 3 -10.36 15.15 24.65
N TYR A 4 -10.44 14.82 23.36
CA TYR A 4 -9.30 14.80 22.44
C TYR A 4 -9.34 15.95 21.42
N ASP A 5 -10.27 16.91 21.53
CA ASP A 5 -10.54 17.89 20.48
C ASP A 5 -9.31 18.74 20.11
N GLU A 6 -8.55 19.19 21.11
CA GLU A 6 -7.32 19.96 20.89
C GLU A 6 -6.20 19.09 20.31
N GLN A 7 -6.04 17.88 20.82
CA GLN A 7 -5.02 16.94 20.37
C GLN A 7 -5.26 16.49 18.92
N ILE A 8 -6.53 16.29 18.53
CA ILE A 8 -6.93 15.96 17.17
C ILE A 8 -6.59 17.10 16.21
N LYS A 9 -6.72 18.38 16.61
CA LYS A 9 -6.31 19.51 15.77
C LYS A 9 -4.80 19.48 15.52
N VAL A 10 -4.00 19.31 16.56
CA VAL A 10 -2.53 19.19 16.45
C VAL A 10 -2.14 18.02 15.54
N TRP A 11 -2.79 16.87 15.70
CA TRP A 11 -2.51 15.70 14.85
C TRP A 11 -2.93 15.92 13.39
N LYS A 12 -4.06 16.60 13.13
CA LYS A 12 -4.47 16.93 11.77
C LYS A 12 -3.50 17.89 11.09
N GLU A 13 -2.96 18.86 11.83
CA GLU A 13 -1.91 19.76 11.32
C GLU A 13 -0.61 19.00 11.00
N GLN A 14 -0.24 18.04 11.85
CA GLN A 14 1.01 17.29 11.70
C GLN A 14 0.95 16.18 10.65
N TYR A 15 -0.18 15.47 10.56
CA TYR A 15 -0.30 14.23 9.79
C TYR A 15 -1.35 14.29 8.68
N GLY A 16 -2.20 15.32 8.64
CA GLY A 16 -3.31 15.43 7.70
C GLY A 16 -4.51 14.62 8.15
N THR A 17 -4.91 13.62 7.36
CA THR A 17 -6.07 12.77 7.67
C THR A 17 -5.79 11.89 8.89
N ILE A 18 -6.71 11.93 9.86
CA ILE A 18 -6.68 11.11 11.08
C ILE A 18 -7.93 10.24 11.12
N TYR A 19 -7.74 8.98 11.51
CA TYR A 19 -8.79 7.99 11.70
C TYR A 19 -8.93 7.66 13.19
N ALA A 20 -10.16 7.43 13.62
CA ALA A 20 -10.44 6.83 14.93
C ALA A 20 -10.78 5.36 14.73
N LEU A 21 -10.20 4.49 15.54
CA LEU A 21 -10.46 3.06 15.60
C LEU A 21 -11.09 2.75 16.96
N PRO A 22 -12.42 2.89 17.09
CA PRO A 22 -13.12 2.53 18.32
C PRO A 22 -13.26 1.01 18.43
N ILE A 23 -12.98 0.47 19.61
CA ILE A 23 -13.16 -0.95 19.94
C ILE A 23 -13.77 -1.01 21.33
N GLU A 24 -15.08 -1.21 21.38
CA GLU A 24 -15.88 -1.20 22.61
C GLU A 24 -15.64 0.06 23.47
N ASP A 25 -14.95 -0.08 24.61
CA ASP A 25 -14.66 0.99 25.57
C ASP A 25 -13.34 1.75 25.27
N LYS A 26 -12.59 1.34 24.25
CA LYS A 26 -11.28 1.89 23.88
C LYS A 26 -11.33 2.61 22.54
N THR A 27 -10.38 3.53 22.32
CA THR A 27 -10.20 4.16 21.00
C THR A 27 -8.72 4.42 20.72
N ALA A 28 -8.26 3.98 19.55
CA ALA A 28 -6.97 4.37 19.00
C ALA A 28 -7.16 5.46 17.92
N PHE A 29 -6.21 6.37 17.81
CA PHE A 29 -6.13 7.33 16.72
C PHE A 29 -4.96 6.97 15.82
N LEU A 30 -5.24 6.90 14.52
CA LEU A 30 -4.29 6.48 13.50
C LEU A 30 -4.10 7.60 12.47
N ARG A 31 -2.86 7.82 12.01
CA ARG A 31 -2.61 8.62 10.80
C ARG A 31 -2.85 7.80 9.54
N GLU A 32 -3.05 8.48 8.42
CA GLU A 32 -3.08 7.82 7.11
C GLU A 32 -1.73 7.13 6.78
N PRO A 33 -1.76 5.89 6.24
CA PRO A 33 -0.56 5.19 5.83
C PRO A 33 0.03 5.80 4.57
N LYS A 34 1.35 5.83 4.55
CA LYS A 34 2.16 6.16 3.37
C LYS A 34 2.67 4.88 2.73
N MET A 35 3.07 4.95 1.47
CA MET A 35 3.57 3.77 0.74
C MET A 35 4.77 3.10 1.44
N LYS A 36 5.61 3.88 2.13
CA LYS A 36 6.70 3.36 2.96
C LYS A 36 6.24 2.49 4.14
N ASP A 37 5.08 2.78 4.72
CA ASP A 37 4.52 1.99 5.83
C ASP A 37 4.13 0.61 5.34
N PHE A 38 3.45 0.53 4.19
CA PHE A 38 3.15 -0.74 3.52
C PHE A 38 4.42 -1.51 3.17
N LYS A 39 5.42 -0.86 2.55
CA LYS A 39 6.71 -1.52 2.25
C LYS A 39 7.32 -2.16 3.50
N ARG A 40 7.30 -1.46 4.64
CA ARG A 40 7.80 -1.98 5.91
C ARG A 40 6.95 -3.14 6.43
N ALA A 41 5.63 -2.97 6.49
CA ALA A 41 4.73 -3.99 7.00
C ALA A 41 4.76 -5.28 6.15
N PHE A 42 4.76 -5.17 4.83
CA PHE A 42 4.89 -6.31 3.92
C PHE A 42 6.27 -6.98 4.02
N THR A 43 7.34 -6.22 4.31
CA THR A 43 8.68 -6.81 4.51
C THR A 43 8.68 -7.73 5.72
N VAL A 44 8.06 -7.30 6.82
CA VAL A 44 7.94 -8.13 8.02
C VAL A 44 6.99 -9.31 7.77
N MET A 45 5.88 -9.09 7.06
CA MET A 45 4.94 -10.14 6.68
C MET A 45 5.59 -11.29 5.89
N GLN A 46 6.55 -10.98 5.00
CA GLN A 46 7.28 -12.00 4.25
C GLN A 46 8.05 -12.98 5.16
N ASN A 47 8.49 -12.53 6.33
CA ASN A 47 9.26 -13.34 7.27
C ASN A 47 8.37 -13.97 8.35
N ASP A 48 7.42 -13.20 8.87
CA ASP A 48 6.71 -13.50 10.13
C ASP A 48 5.18 -13.62 9.96
N GLY A 49 4.68 -13.51 8.72
CA GLY A 49 3.28 -13.76 8.35
C GLY A 49 2.30 -12.62 8.64
N ASP A 50 1.01 -12.91 8.42
CA ASP A 50 -0.10 -11.95 8.48
C ASP A 50 -0.32 -11.33 9.87
N LEU A 51 0.14 -11.98 10.95
CA LEU A 51 0.04 -11.43 12.30
C LEU A 51 0.98 -10.24 12.45
N ALA A 52 2.25 -10.44 12.08
CA ALA A 52 3.28 -9.42 12.15
C ALA A 52 3.01 -8.23 11.22
N PHE A 53 2.33 -8.43 10.08
CA PHE A 53 1.82 -7.33 9.26
C PHE A 53 0.91 -6.40 10.07
N GLY A 54 -0.06 -6.96 10.77
CA GLY A 54 -1.03 -6.21 11.57
C GLY A 54 -0.36 -5.45 12.71
N GLU A 55 0.55 -6.12 13.44
CA GLU A 55 1.36 -5.49 14.49
C GLU A 55 2.16 -4.30 13.95
N GLN A 56 2.87 -4.49 12.83
CA GLN A 56 3.65 -3.41 12.23
C GLN A 56 2.77 -2.24 11.78
N MET A 57 1.64 -2.51 11.13
CA MET A 57 0.73 -1.45 10.69
C MET A 57 0.16 -0.66 11.87
N ILE A 58 -0.36 -1.32 12.91
CA ILE A 58 -0.87 -0.62 14.09
C ILE A 58 0.24 0.24 14.70
N ASN A 59 1.43 -0.32 14.91
CA ASN A 59 2.54 0.40 15.54
C ASN A 59 3.03 1.60 14.71
N LEU A 60 3.00 1.52 13.38
CA LEU A 60 3.44 2.60 12.50
C LEU A 60 2.42 3.74 12.41
N LEU A 61 1.13 3.43 12.51
CA LEU A 61 0.04 4.38 12.28
C LEU A 61 -0.51 4.97 13.57
N PHE A 62 -0.36 4.30 14.71
CA PHE A 62 -0.84 4.78 16.00
C PHE A 62 -0.17 6.10 16.39
N ILE A 63 -0.98 7.12 16.64
CA ILE A 63 -0.52 8.45 17.06
C ILE A 63 -1.04 8.85 18.44
N GLY A 64 -1.99 8.09 19.00
CA GLY A 64 -2.49 8.28 20.37
C GLY A 64 -3.76 7.49 20.63
N GLY A 65 -4.32 7.65 21.83
CA GLY A 65 -5.50 6.91 22.30
C GLY A 65 -5.15 5.89 23.37
N ASP A 66 -5.94 4.81 23.46
CA ASP A 66 -5.74 3.76 24.45
C ASP A 66 -4.72 2.72 23.95
N GLU A 67 -3.58 2.65 24.64
CA GLU A 67 -2.44 1.78 24.31
C GLU A 67 -2.77 0.28 24.35
N GLU A 68 -3.79 -0.12 25.10
CA GLU A 68 -4.24 -1.51 25.22
C GLU A 68 -4.60 -2.14 23.86
N ILE A 69 -5.00 -1.33 22.87
CA ILE A 69 -5.25 -1.79 21.50
C ILE A 69 -3.99 -2.40 20.84
N LYS A 70 -2.79 -2.02 21.29
CA LYS A 70 -1.51 -2.58 20.83
C LYS A 70 -1.00 -3.74 21.68
N THR A 71 -1.38 -3.79 22.95
CA THR A 71 -0.72 -4.63 23.96
C THR A 71 -1.61 -5.70 24.58
N ASN A 72 -2.92 -5.64 24.36
CA ASN A 72 -3.88 -6.63 24.82
C ASN A 72 -4.53 -7.31 23.61
N ASP A 73 -4.38 -8.63 23.53
CA ASP A 73 -4.84 -9.48 22.43
C ASP A 73 -6.34 -9.34 22.13
N GLU A 74 -7.17 -9.15 23.16
CA GLU A 74 -8.63 -8.99 23.00
C GLU A 74 -9.00 -7.77 22.14
N TYR A 75 -8.23 -6.67 22.26
CA TYR A 75 -8.42 -5.47 21.46
C TYR A 75 -7.58 -5.49 20.17
N PHE A 76 -6.40 -6.11 20.21
CA PHE A 76 -5.48 -6.17 19.08
C PHE A 76 -6.05 -6.98 17.90
N PHE A 77 -6.68 -8.14 18.14
CA PHE A 77 -7.19 -8.96 17.05
C PHE A 77 -8.30 -8.27 16.23
N PRO A 78 -9.32 -7.63 16.83
CA PRO A 78 -10.27 -6.79 16.12
C PRO A 78 -9.59 -5.62 15.38
N ALA A 79 -8.66 -4.91 16.03
CA ALA A 79 -7.93 -3.78 15.43
C ALA A 79 -7.18 -4.20 14.16
N ARG A 80 -6.47 -5.32 14.23
CA ARG A 80 -5.72 -5.88 13.10
C ARG A 80 -6.64 -6.22 11.92
N LYS A 81 -7.81 -6.80 12.20
CA LYS A 81 -8.78 -7.14 11.16
C LYS A 81 -9.27 -5.88 10.45
N GLU A 82 -9.68 -4.87 11.23
CA GLU A 82 -10.18 -3.60 10.70
C GLU A 82 -9.12 -2.91 9.83
N ILE A 83 -7.86 -2.86 10.27
CA ILE A 83 -6.76 -2.24 9.49
C ILE A 83 -6.54 -2.93 8.15
N LYS A 84 -6.68 -4.26 8.10
CA LYS A 84 -6.54 -5.02 6.85
C LYS A 84 -7.68 -4.71 5.86
N GLU A 85 -8.89 -4.48 6.37
CA GLU A 85 -10.07 -4.18 5.55
C GLU A 85 -10.13 -2.70 5.14
N PHE A 86 -9.81 -1.80 6.06
CA PHE A 86 -9.90 -0.35 5.90
C PHE A 86 -8.90 0.19 4.86
N PHE A 87 -7.67 -0.30 4.86
CA PHE A 87 -6.64 0.14 3.93
C PHE A 87 -6.59 -0.69 2.64
N ASN A 88 -7.77 -1.03 2.13
CA ASN A 88 -7.94 -1.65 0.82
C ASN A 88 -8.20 -0.56 -0.22
N PHE A 89 -7.19 -0.24 -1.04
CA PHE A 89 -7.32 0.75 -2.10
C PHE A 89 -8.08 0.21 -3.31
N GLU A 90 -8.76 1.11 -4.03
CA GLU A 90 -9.43 0.76 -5.28
C GLU A 90 -8.45 0.18 -6.31
N GLU A 91 -8.90 -0.81 -7.07
CA GLU A 91 -8.09 -1.38 -8.13
C GLU A 91 -7.91 -0.38 -9.29
N ALA A 92 -6.73 -0.40 -9.91
CA ALA A 92 -6.50 0.40 -11.11
C ALA A 92 -7.30 -0.12 -12.31
N GLU A 93 -7.80 0.81 -13.13
CA GLU A 93 -8.44 0.52 -14.40
C GLU A 93 -7.43 0.53 -15.56
N PHE A 94 -7.70 -0.24 -16.62
CA PHE A 94 -6.81 -0.39 -17.77
C PHE A 94 -7.51 -0.04 -19.08
N THR A 95 -6.91 0.88 -19.86
CA THR A 95 -7.28 1.13 -21.25
C THR A 95 -6.11 0.79 -22.18
N LYS A 96 -6.33 -0.10 -23.15
CA LYS A 96 -5.28 -0.51 -24.11
C LYS A 96 -5.18 0.49 -25.27
N GLU A 97 -3.95 0.91 -25.59
CA GLU A 97 -3.64 1.79 -26.71
C GLU A 97 -2.46 1.26 -27.54
N LYS A 98 -2.75 0.51 -28.61
CA LYS A 98 -1.74 -0.13 -29.47
C LYS A 98 -0.73 -0.95 -28.63
N ASN A 99 0.50 -0.44 -28.48
CA ASN A 99 1.60 -1.05 -27.73
C ASN A 99 1.76 -0.47 -26.31
N ASN A 100 0.74 0.24 -25.82
CA ASN A 100 0.74 0.89 -24.53
C ASN A 100 -0.54 0.55 -23.75
N THR A 101 -0.48 0.77 -22.46
CA THR A 101 -1.63 0.70 -21.56
C THR A 101 -1.71 2.00 -20.77
N ILE A 102 -2.89 2.59 -20.73
CA ILE A 102 -3.24 3.65 -19.79
C ILE A 102 -3.74 2.99 -18.52
N ILE A 103 -3.12 3.31 -17.39
CA ILE A 103 -3.53 2.92 -16.04
C ILE A 103 -4.20 4.13 -15.41
N THR A 104 -5.44 3.97 -14.96
CA THR A 104 -6.22 5.01 -14.28
C THR A 104 -6.48 4.61 -12.84
N ILE A 105 -6.23 5.52 -11.90
CA ILE A 105 -6.42 5.33 -10.46
C ILE A 105 -7.06 6.61 -9.92
N GLY A 106 -8.35 6.54 -9.57
CA GLY A 106 -9.15 7.74 -9.34
C GLY A 106 -9.09 8.69 -10.55
N GLU A 107 -8.72 9.94 -10.31
CA GLU A 107 -8.58 10.96 -11.37
C GLU A 107 -7.21 10.96 -12.06
N ALA A 108 -6.23 10.24 -11.50
CA ALA A 108 -4.86 10.25 -12.01
C ALA A 108 -4.64 9.13 -13.04
N ARG A 109 -3.94 9.45 -14.12
CA ARG A 109 -3.58 8.49 -15.17
C ARG A 109 -2.09 8.48 -15.49
N CYS A 110 -1.62 7.32 -15.93
CA CYS A 110 -0.30 7.16 -16.50
C CYS A 110 -0.33 6.22 -17.70
N LYS A 111 0.59 6.42 -18.63
CA LYS A 111 0.79 5.60 -19.82
C LYS A 111 2.06 4.80 -19.66
N VAL A 112 1.96 3.49 -19.82
CA VAL A 112 3.09 2.58 -19.81
C VAL A 112 3.20 1.85 -21.14
N ARG A 113 4.43 1.64 -21.64
CA ARG A 113 4.67 0.70 -22.75
C ARG A 113 4.60 -0.74 -22.26
N ILE A 114 4.57 -1.69 -23.19
CA ILE A 114 4.75 -3.12 -22.90
C ILE A 114 6.00 -3.35 -22.03
N ILE A 115 5.80 -4.09 -20.94
CA ILE A 115 6.87 -4.56 -20.05
C ILE A 115 7.56 -5.75 -20.73
N THR A 116 8.86 -5.66 -20.93
CA THR A 116 9.66 -6.73 -21.52
C THR A 116 10.37 -7.57 -20.44
N ARG A 117 10.87 -8.75 -20.85
CA ARG A 117 11.69 -9.59 -19.97
C ARG A 117 12.95 -8.86 -19.47
N ASP A 118 13.55 -8.02 -20.30
CA ASP A 118 14.77 -7.31 -19.91
C ASP A 118 14.48 -6.16 -18.94
N ASP A 119 13.32 -5.48 -19.07
CA ASP A 119 12.86 -4.53 -18.05
C ASP A 119 12.74 -5.21 -16.68
N LEU A 120 12.11 -6.38 -16.62
CA LEU A 120 11.93 -7.15 -15.39
C LEU A 120 13.27 -7.56 -14.78
N LYS A 121 14.17 -8.16 -15.56
CA LYS A 121 15.50 -8.55 -15.08
C LYS A 121 16.27 -7.37 -14.50
N ILE A 122 16.18 -6.20 -15.12
CA ILE A 122 16.89 -5.01 -14.64
C ILE A 122 16.24 -4.51 -13.34
N ALA A 123 14.91 -4.46 -13.28
CA ALA A 123 14.19 -4.05 -12.07
C ALA A 123 14.46 -4.99 -10.88
N GLU A 124 14.53 -6.30 -11.10
CA GLU A 124 14.89 -7.29 -10.08
C GLU A 124 16.33 -7.10 -9.59
N LYS A 125 17.28 -6.82 -10.50
CA LYS A 125 18.67 -6.50 -10.13
C LYS A 125 18.78 -5.25 -9.26
N GLU A 126 17.89 -4.29 -9.45
CA GLU A 126 17.80 -3.08 -8.62
C GLU A 126 17.07 -3.32 -7.27
N ASN A 127 16.55 -4.53 -7.05
CA ASN A 127 15.94 -4.98 -5.80
C ASN A 127 16.62 -6.26 -5.26
N PRO A 128 17.93 -6.23 -4.97
CA PRO A 128 18.68 -7.43 -4.57
C PRO A 128 18.20 -8.03 -3.24
N SER A 129 17.54 -7.22 -2.40
CA SER A 129 16.98 -7.66 -1.11
C SER A 129 15.54 -8.18 -1.21
N GLY A 130 14.96 -8.26 -2.41
CA GLY A 130 13.59 -8.78 -2.61
C GLY A 130 12.51 -7.97 -1.88
N LYS A 131 12.75 -6.68 -1.61
CA LYS A 131 11.82 -5.85 -0.82
C LYS A 131 10.49 -5.71 -1.57
N PRO A 132 9.34 -5.83 -0.86
CA PRO A 132 8.01 -5.66 -1.45
C PRO A 132 7.87 -4.35 -2.22
N PHE A 133 7.17 -4.42 -3.35
CA PHE A 133 6.86 -3.29 -4.26
C PHE A 133 8.04 -2.58 -4.92
N VAL A 134 9.29 -2.84 -4.51
CA VAL A 134 10.46 -2.16 -5.08
C VAL A 134 10.67 -2.57 -6.54
N THR A 135 10.50 -3.84 -6.89
CA THR A 135 10.60 -4.29 -8.29
C THR A 135 9.54 -3.61 -9.16
N GLN A 136 8.30 -3.52 -8.68
CA GLN A 136 7.19 -2.87 -9.39
C GLN A 136 7.44 -1.36 -9.54
N GLU A 137 8.01 -0.70 -8.54
CA GLU A 137 8.44 0.69 -8.61
C GLU A 137 9.52 0.89 -9.70
N LYS A 138 10.54 0.02 -9.72
CA LYS A 138 11.62 0.10 -10.73
C LYS A 138 11.14 -0.21 -12.14
N LEU A 139 10.20 -1.13 -12.27
CA LEU A 139 9.50 -1.39 -13.53
C LEU A 139 8.75 -0.15 -13.99
N PHE A 140 7.91 0.44 -13.13
CA PHE A 140 7.16 1.64 -13.46
C PHE A 140 8.07 2.78 -13.93
N ASP A 141 9.16 3.05 -13.20
CA ASP A 141 10.14 4.08 -13.55
C ASP A 141 10.78 3.84 -14.95
N ARG A 142 10.77 2.60 -15.46
CA ARG A 142 11.34 2.22 -16.78
C ARG A 142 10.35 2.22 -17.93
N VAL A 143 9.11 1.84 -17.65
CA VAL A 143 8.09 1.61 -18.69
C VAL A 143 7.09 2.75 -18.80
N CYS A 144 7.04 3.64 -17.81
CA CYS A 144 6.22 4.83 -17.86
C CYS A 144 6.71 5.79 -18.95
N ILE A 145 5.80 6.19 -19.83
CA ILE A 145 6.04 7.12 -20.95
C ILE A 145 5.53 8.51 -20.57
N GLU A 146 4.33 8.56 -19.99
CA GLU A 146 3.63 9.78 -19.58
C GLU A 146 2.91 9.50 -18.27
N LYS A 147 2.83 10.49 -17.38
CA LYS A 147 2.09 10.40 -16.12
C LYS A 147 1.67 11.77 -15.64
N ASP A 148 0.53 11.83 -14.98
CA ASP A 148 0.09 13.05 -14.32
C ASP A 148 1.00 13.39 -13.13
N GLU A 149 0.97 14.66 -12.72
CA GLU A 149 1.79 15.21 -11.63
C GLU A 149 1.57 14.50 -10.28
N ALA A 150 0.38 13.95 -10.04
CA ALA A 150 0.07 13.18 -8.84
C ALA A 150 1.04 12.00 -8.63
N PHE A 151 1.55 11.39 -9.71
CA PHE A 151 2.54 10.32 -9.67
C PHE A 151 3.98 10.81 -9.38
N LYS A 152 4.19 12.06 -8.97
CA LYS A 152 5.47 12.52 -8.40
C LYS A 152 5.59 12.17 -6.93
N ASP A 153 4.48 12.16 -6.19
CA ASP A 153 4.49 11.73 -4.80
C ASP A 153 4.70 10.20 -4.75
N ARG A 154 5.84 9.76 -4.22
CA ARG A 154 6.19 8.34 -4.07
C ARG A 154 5.63 7.73 -2.78
N ASP A 155 5.18 8.56 -1.85
CA ASP A 155 4.65 8.16 -0.54
C ASP A 155 3.12 8.14 -0.51
N ASN A 156 2.42 8.72 -1.50
CA ASN A 156 0.97 8.61 -1.65
C ASN A 156 0.55 7.14 -1.86
N ALA A 157 0.07 6.48 -0.80
CA ALA A 157 -0.29 5.07 -0.83
C ALA A 157 -1.52 4.79 -1.69
N SER A 158 -2.54 5.66 -1.67
CA SER A 158 -3.77 5.47 -2.44
C SER A 158 -3.54 5.48 -3.95
N LEU A 159 -2.46 6.14 -4.40
CA LEU A 159 -2.03 6.10 -5.79
C LEU A 159 -1.01 5.00 -6.07
N ARG A 160 -0.01 4.84 -5.19
CA ARG A 160 1.15 3.96 -5.47
C ARG A 160 0.87 2.49 -5.25
N PHE A 161 0.10 2.16 -4.24
CA PHE A 161 -0.23 0.78 -3.94
C PHE A 161 -0.98 0.12 -5.11
N PRO A 162 -2.12 0.67 -5.60
CA PRO A 162 -2.80 0.09 -6.76
C PRO A 162 -1.99 0.18 -8.05
N LEU A 163 -1.15 1.21 -8.21
CA LEU A 163 -0.22 1.28 -9.35
C LEU A 163 0.74 0.08 -9.38
N TYR A 164 1.34 -0.28 -8.24
CA TYR A 164 2.29 -1.39 -8.19
C TYR A 164 1.59 -2.73 -8.40
N GLN A 165 0.39 -2.91 -7.85
CA GLN A 165 -0.45 -4.07 -8.18
C GLN A 165 -0.79 -4.11 -9.67
N ALA A 166 -1.07 -2.96 -10.29
CA ALA A 166 -1.35 -2.87 -11.72
C ALA A 166 -0.13 -3.28 -12.56
N ILE A 167 1.07 -2.79 -12.22
CA ILE A 167 2.32 -3.20 -12.88
C ILE A 167 2.57 -4.70 -12.75
N GLU A 168 2.26 -5.31 -11.61
CA GLU A 168 2.32 -6.76 -11.44
C GLU A 168 1.30 -7.50 -12.31
N LYS A 169 0.04 -7.04 -12.34
CA LYS A 169 -1.01 -7.60 -13.20
C LYS A 169 -0.63 -7.54 -14.69
N LEU A 170 0.01 -6.45 -15.14
CA LEU A 170 0.46 -6.29 -16.53
C LEU A 170 1.54 -7.30 -16.95
N GLN A 171 2.33 -7.83 -16.01
CA GLN A 171 3.32 -8.89 -16.30
C GLN A 171 2.64 -10.25 -16.50
N ASN A 172 1.48 -10.46 -15.89
CA ASN A 172 0.80 -11.75 -15.78
C ASN A 172 -0.48 -11.84 -16.63
N GLN A 173 -0.59 -11.07 -17.71
CA GLN A 173 -1.81 -11.02 -18.53
C GLN A 173 -2.17 -12.35 -19.23
N LYS A 174 -1.20 -13.26 -19.41
CA LYS A 174 -1.42 -14.58 -19.99
C LYS A 174 -1.03 -15.65 -18.98
N ILE A 175 -1.98 -16.51 -18.62
CA ILE A 175 -1.78 -17.63 -17.69
C ILE A 175 -1.36 -18.87 -18.48
N ALA A 176 -0.29 -19.53 -18.05
CA ALA A 176 0.10 -20.84 -18.57
C ALA A 176 -0.31 -21.93 -17.56
N ILE A 177 -0.84 -23.06 -18.05
CA ILE A 177 -1.19 -24.23 -17.24
C ILE A 177 -0.46 -25.44 -17.81
N ILE A 178 0.42 -26.04 -17.01
CA ILE A 178 1.03 -27.33 -17.35
C ILE A 178 -0.02 -28.41 -17.11
N LYS A 179 -0.42 -29.13 -18.16
CA LYS A 179 -1.31 -30.29 -18.05
C LYS A 179 -0.46 -31.56 -18.06
N LYS A 180 -0.62 -32.40 -17.03
CA LYS A 180 -0.13 -33.79 -17.06
C LYS A 180 -1.03 -34.56 -18.03
N LEU A 181 -0.43 -35.26 -18.99
CA LEU A 181 -1.14 -36.17 -19.88
C LEU A 181 -1.51 -37.47 -19.17
#